data_AF-A0A9P7JBD0-F1
#
_entry.id   AF-A0A9P7JBD0-F1
#
_cell.length_a   1.000
_cell.length_b   1.000
_cell.length_c   1.000
_cell.angle_alpha   90.00
_cell.angle_beta   90.00
_cell.angle_gamma   90.00
#
_symmetry.space_group_name_H-M   'P 1'
#
loop_
_entity.id
_entity.type
_entity.pdbx_description
1 polymer ?
#
loop_
_entity_poly.entity_id
_entity_poly.type
_entity_poly.pdbx_seq_one_letter_code
_entity_poly.pdbx_strand_id
1 'polypeptide(L)'
;MFFIVSGDIPWKGKKNPTHIIIALSNKVVPARPNNILNNHWNLIKKCWSWNPDNRPEATEVVGYLAMKTSPILERAEVVERCAVFRCRLCP
;
A
#
# COMPACT_ATOMS: atom_id res chain seq x y z
N MET A 1 3.74 -1.55 1.86
CA MET A 1 3.00 -1.12 0.66
C MET A 1 2.93 -2.21 -0.41
N PHE A 2 4.04 -2.57 -1.10
CA PHE A 2 4.05 -3.53 -2.23
C PHE A 2 3.14 -4.75 -2.00
N PHE A 3 3.44 -5.56 -0.99
CA PHE A 3 2.67 -6.77 -0.68
C PHE A 3 1.18 -6.51 -0.46
N ILE A 4 0.83 -5.38 0.19
CA ILE A 4 -0.56 -5.03 0.50
C ILE A 4 -1.36 -4.72 -0.77
N VAL A 5 -0.77 -3.96 -1.69
CA VAL A 5 -1.49 -3.49 -2.89
C VAL A 5 -1.37 -4.42 -4.09
N SER A 6 -0.41 -5.34 -4.10
CA SER A 6 -0.27 -6.35 -5.16
C SER A 6 -0.62 -7.77 -4.74
N GLY A 7 -0.63 -8.10 -3.44
CA GLY A 7 -0.72 -9.48 -2.95
C GLY A 7 0.54 -10.32 -3.21
N ASP A 8 1.57 -9.75 -3.84
CA ASP A 8 2.78 -10.46 -4.24
C ASP A 8 3.91 -10.26 -3.23
N ILE A 9 4.70 -11.32 -3.04
CA ILE A 9 5.90 -11.28 -2.21
C ILE A 9 7.05 -10.66 -3.03
N PRO A 10 7.67 -9.56 -2.56
CA PRO A 10 8.83 -8.99 -3.25
C PRO A 10 9.96 -10.02 -3.25
N TRP A 11 10.71 -10.08 -4.35
CA TRP A 11 11.86 -10.99 -4.48
C TRP A 11 11.54 -12.49 -4.31
N LYS A 12 10.33 -12.94 -4.66
CA LYS A 12 9.88 -14.36 -4.52
C LYS A 12 10.89 -15.43 -4.99
N GLY A 13 11.72 -15.12 -6.00
CA GLY A 13 12.77 -16.02 -6.52
C GLY A 13 14.15 -15.92 -5.83
N LYS A 14 14.38 -14.95 -4.95
CA LYS A 14 15.66 -14.77 -4.24
C LYS A 14 15.54 -15.31 -2.81
N LYS A 15 15.99 -16.56 -2.61
CA LYS A 15 15.96 -17.22 -1.29
C LYS A 15 17.02 -16.72 -0.31
N ASN A 16 18.18 -16.28 -0.82
CA ASN A 16 19.29 -15.79 0.00
C ASN A 16 19.23 -14.25 0.13
N PRO A 17 19.20 -13.69 1.35
CA PRO A 17 19.23 -12.24 1.57
C PRO A 17 20.41 -11.53 0.89
N THR A 18 21.58 -12.17 0.78
CA THR A 18 22.75 -11.61 0.11
C THR A 18 22.47 -11.29 -1.36
N HIS A 19 21.67 -12.11 -2.05
CA HIS A 19 21.26 -11.83 -3.43
C HIS A 19 20.32 -10.62 -3.56
N ILE A 20 19.58 -10.29 -2.49
CA ILE A 20 18.74 -9.10 -2.43
C ILE A 20 19.62 -7.87 -2.21
N ILE A 21 20.57 -7.94 -1.28
CA ILE A 21 21.55 -6.87 -1.04
C ILE A 21 22.31 -6.53 -2.32
N ILE A 22 22.86 -7.53 -3.02
CA ILE A 22 23.57 -7.33 -4.30
C ILE A 22 22.66 -6.68 -5.35
N ALA A 23 21.40 -7.12 -5.46
CA ALA A 23 20.45 -6.55 -6.40
C ALA A 23 20.17 -5.06 -6.09
N LEU A 24 19.96 -4.73 -4.81
CA LEU A 24 19.76 -3.36 -4.35
C LEU A 24 21.00 -2.50 -4.60
N SER A 25 22.22 -3.01 -4.35
CA SER A 25 23.47 -2.30 -4.67
C SER A 25 23.57 -1.97 -6.16
N ASN A 26 23.07 -2.84 -7.03
CA ASN A 26 22.98 -2.62 -8.48
C ASN A 26 21.74 -1.81 -8.91
N LYS A 27 21.09 -1.15 -7.96
CA LYS A 27 19.89 -0.31 -8.21
C LYS A 27 18.69 -1.07 -8.77
N VAL A 28 18.66 -2.39 -8.61
CA VAL A 28 17.54 -3.25 -9.01
C VAL A 28 16.52 -3.32 -7.88
N VAL A 29 15.23 -3.19 -8.24
CA VAL A 29 14.09 -3.33 -7.35
C VAL A 29 13.26 -4.55 -7.75
N PRO A 30 12.31 -5.04 -6.91
CA PRO A 30 11.40 -6.12 -7.30
C PRO A 30 10.71 -5.83 -8.63
N ALA A 31 10.48 -6.88 -9.42
CA ALA A 31 9.69 -6.78 -10.64
C ALA A 31 8.28 -6.25 -10.34
N ARG A 32 7.75 -5.45 -11.25
CA ARG A 32 6.39 -4.92 -11.15
C ARG A 32 5.36 -6.06 -11.31
N PRO A 33 4.44 -6.27 -10.36
CA PRO A 33 3.32 -7.18 -10.51
C PRO A 33 2.35 -6.75 -11.61
N ASN A 34 1.70 -7.70 -12.29
CA ASN A 34 0.75 -7.39 -13.36
C ASN A 34 -0.56 -6.78 -12.83
N ASN A 35 -0.95 -7.15 -11.61
CA ASN A 35 -2.22 -6.79 -10.98
C ASN A 35 -2.17 -5.50 -10.15
N ILE A 36 -1.17 -4.63 -10.37
CA ILE A 36 -1.03 -3.37 -9.64
C ILE A 36 -1.37 -2.15 -10.50
N LEU A 37 -2.22 -1.27 -9.97
CA LEU A 37 -2.52 0.03 -10.59
C LEU A 37 -1.26 0.88 -10.75
N ASN A 38 -1.17 1.62 -11.86
CA ASN A 38 -0.05 2.52 -12.15
C ASN A 38 0.24 3.51 -11.01
N ASN A 39 -0.82 4.02 -10.39
CA ASN A 39 -0.76 4.97 -9.29
C ASN A 39 -0.07 4.38 -8.05
N HIS A 40 -0.49 3.19 -7.61
CA HIS A 40 0.16 2.48 -6.51
C HIS A 40 1.61 2.10 -6.83
N TRP A 41 1.88 1.69 -8.07
CA TRP A 41 3.25 1.41 -8.50
C TRP A 41 4.15 2.64 -8.45
N ASN A 42 3.65 3.79 -8.91
CA ASN A 42 4.39 5.05 -8.86
C ASN A 42 4.67 5.49 -7.42
N LEU A 43 3.71 5.31 -6.50
CA LEU A 43 3.93 5.55 -5.07
C LEU A 43 5.03 4.64 -4.50
N ILE A 44 4.97 3.33 -4.79
CA ILE A 44 6.00 2.37 -4.36
C ILE A 44 7.38 2.78 -4.85
N LYS A 45 7.51 3.18 -6.12
CA LYS A 45 8.79 3.66 -6.67
C LYS A 45 9.31 4.91 -5.95
N LYS A 46 8.43 5.85 -5.57
CA LYS A 46 8.83 7.02 -4.77
C LYS A 46 9.35 6.61 -3.39
N CYS A 47 8.66 5.70 -2.71
CA CYS A 47 9.13 5.13 -1.43
C CYS A 47 10.48 4.41 -1.56
N TRP A 48 10.78 3.82 -2.72
CA TRP A 48 12.06 3.16 -3.02
C TRP A 48 13.10 4.07 -3.65
N SER A 49 12.94 5.40 -3.58
CA SER A 49 13.94 6.32 -4.11
C SER A 49 15.31 6.11 -3.45
N TRP A 50 16.35 6.10 -4.27
CA TRP A 50 17.74 6.06 -3.82
C TRP A 50 18.16 7.35 -3.14
N ASN A 51 17.64 8.49 -3.59
CA ASN A 51 17.77 9.75 -2.86
C ASN A 51 16.73 9.75 -1.72
N PRO A 52 17.16 9.82 -0.44
CA PRO A 52 16.25 9.89 0.70
C PRO A 52 15.27 11.07 0.63
N ASP A 53 15.70 12.23 0.12
CA ASP A 53 14.88 13.46 0.07
C ASP A 53 13.69 13.34 -0.89
N ASN A 54 13.75 12.39 -1.83
CA ASN A 54 12.66 12.12 -2.77
C ASN A 54 11.64 11.11 -2.21
N ARG A 55 11.90 10.54 -1.03
CA ARG A 55 10.96 9.59 -0.40
C ARG A 55 9.84 10.40 0.26
N PRO A 56 8.57 10.03 0.04
CA PRO A 56 7.47 10.73 0.68
C PRO A 56 7.47 10.44 2.18
N GLU A 57 7.00 11.42 2.93
CA GLU A 57 6.68 11.26 4.33
C GLU A 57 5.53 10.27 4.51
N ALA A 58 5.46 9.62 5.68
CA ALA A 58 4.39 8.67 5.97
C ALA A 58 2.99 9.32 5.85
N THR A 59 2.86 10.60 6.24
CA THR A 59 1.62 11.37 6.13
C THR A 59 1.18 11.56 4.66
N GLU A 60 2.12 11.82 3.76
CA GLU A 60 1.85 11.92 2.32
C GLU A 60 1.42 10.59 1.73
N VAL A 61 2.04 9.48 2.16
CA VAL A 61 1.65 8.12 1.76
C VAL A 61 0.22 7.81 2.19
N VAL A 62 -0.14 8.13 3.44
CA VAL A 62 -1.51 7.95 3.96
C VAL A 62 -2.50 8.82 3.17
N GLY A 63 -2.17 10.09 2.92
CA GLY A 63 -3.02 10.98 2.11
C GLY A 63 -3.27 10.43 0.70
N TYR A 64 -2.22 9.93 0.03
CA TYR A 64 -2.34 9.33 -1.29
C TYR A 64 -3.28 8.12 -1.31
N LEU A 65 -3.21 7.27 -0.28
CA LEU A 65 -4.08 6.12 -0.14
C LEU A 65 -5.52 6.53 0.17
N ALA A 66 -5.72 7.39 1.17
CA ALA A 66 -7.04 7.83 1.64
C ALA A 66 -7.85 8.54 0.55
N MET A 67 -7.20 9.37 -0.28
CA MET A 67 -7.88 10.04 -1.41
C MET A 67 -8.36 9.08 -2.51
N LYS A 68 -7.88 7.83 -2.51
CA LYS A 68 -8.15 6.85 -3.58
C LYS A 68 -8.88 5.59 -3.11
N THR A 69 -8.97 5.35 -1.81
CA THR A 69 -9.80 4.28 -1.20
C THR A 69 -11.27 4.64 -1.06
N SER A 70 -11.67 5.87 -1.44
CA SER A 70 -13.05 6.38 -1.32
C SER A 70 -14.15 5.48 -1.92
N PRO A 71 -13.94 4.63 -2.96
CA PRO A 71 -14.99 3.70 -3.37
C PRO A 71 -14.92 2.31 -2.72
N ILE A 72 -13.83 1.96 -2.04
CA ILE A 72 -13.61 0.58 -1.53
C ILE A 72 -13.92 0.47 -0.03
N LEU A 73 -13.72 1.53 0.75
CA LEU A 73 -14.01 1.52 2.20
C LEU A 73 -15.44 1.92 2.56
N GLU A 74 -16.25 2.45 1.65
CA GLU A 74 -17.68 2.72 1.91
C GLU A 74 -18.50 1.45 2.17
N ARG A 75 -18.00 0.25 1.85
CA ARG A 75 -18.67 -1.01 2.22
C ARG A 75 -18.33 -1.52 3.62
N ALA A 76 -17.29 -1.00 4.29
CA ALA A 76 -16.87 -1.48 5.60
C ALA A 76 -17.31 -0.58 6.77
N GLU A 77 -17.62 0.70 6.53
CA GLU A 77 -17.99 1.64 7.61
C GLU A 77 -19.50 1.92 7.76
N VAL A 78 -20.38 1.32 6.95
CA VAL A 78 -21.84 1.43 7.13
C VAL A 78 -22.36 0.48 8.22
N VAL A 79 -21.56 -0.51 8.66
CA VAL A 79 -21.96 -1.48 9.69
C VAL A 79 -21.71 -0.98 11.13
N GLU A 80 -20.81 -0.02 11.35
CA GLU A 80 -20.50 0.48 12.71
C GLU A 80 -21.33 1.72 13.12
N ARG A 81 -21.99 2.42 12.18
CA ARG A 81 -22.89 3.55 12.52
C ARG A 81 -24.35 3.17 12.79
N CYS A 82 -24.76 1.91 12.57
CA CYS A 82 -26.09 1.43 12.94
C CYS A 82 -26.21 0.86 14.36
N ALA A 83 -25.11 0.61 15.07
CA ALA A 83 -25.16 0.01 16.41
C ALA A 83 -25.36 1.00 17.57
N VAL A 84 -25.23 2.32 17.34
CA VAL A 84 -25.25 3.30 18.45
C VAL A 84 -26.54 4.14 18.52
N PHE A 85 -27.37 4.21 17.47
CA PHE A 85 -28.49 5.18 17.41
C PHE A 85 -29.92 4.63 17.21
N ARG A 86 -30.15 3.32 17.31
CA ARG A 86 -31.53 2.77 17.30
C ARG A 86 -31.76 1.74 18.40
N CYS A 87 -31.84 2.21 19.64
CA CYS A 87 -32.60 1.50 20.66
C CYS A 87 -33.00 2.45 21.80
N ARG A 88 -34.00 3.30 21.55
CA ARG A 88 -34.91 3.85 22.57
C ARG A 88 -36.06 4.56 21.83
N LEU A 89 -37.31 4.23 22.22
CA LEU A 89 -38.59 4.35 21.51
C LEU A 89 -38.84 3.11 20.63
N CYS A 90 -39.67 2.11 20.96
CA CYS A 90 -40.82 1.92 21.87
C CYS A 90 -41.06 0.38 21.98
N PRO A 91 -41.95 -0.16 22.86
CA PRO A 91 -42.92 0.50 23.74
C PRO A 91 -42.45 0.64 25.20
#